data_AF-A0A9D6YGK7-F1
#
_entry.id   AF-A0A9D6YGK7-F1
#
_cell.length_a   1.000
_cell.length_b   1.000
_cell.length_c   1.000
_cell.angle_alpha   90.00
_cell.angle_beta   90.00
_cell.angle_gamma   90.00
#
_symmetry.space_group_name_H-M   'P 1'
#
loop_
_entity.id
_entity.type
_entity.pdbx_description
1 polymer ?
#
loop_
_entity_poly.entity_id
_entity_poly.type
_entity_poly.pdbx_seq_one_letter_code
_entity_poly.pdbx_strand_id
1 'polypeptide(L)'
;MSKWIAVTILTGAVAVMTLGCAQQPSATAAGIQDKSYTVTPASVSVKAGILTGEVTEMKVTERVENGSDRVVSPAKLTGTLKLKNTSANQTVRLVAGKIQYIDAQGQPIKLEESRTEPALKFSTYGTERLDPGQEATQSVDVEFPAEALKAKRLKEIRLELAYIPSPYREETVNFTVSISGGK
;
A
#
# COMPACT_ATOMS: atom_id res chain seq x y z
N MET A 1 -51.33 77.94 -50.75
CA MET A 1 -50.86 77.57 -52.10
C MET A 1 -49.38 77.16 -52.00
N SER A 2 -49.03 75.99 -52.57
CA SER A 2 -47.70 75.38 -52.86
C SER A 2 -46.55 75.55 -51.86
N LYS A 3 -46.12 74.49 -51.13
CA LYS A 3 -45.12 73.43 -51.47
C LYS A 3 -43.67 74.00 -51.54
N TRP A 4 -42.60 73.49 -50.90
CA TRP A 4 -42.14 72.11 -50.61
C TRP A 4 -41.20 72.10 -49.39
N ILE A 5 -41.30 71.05 -48.55
CA ILE A 5 -40.42 70.75 -47.41
C ILE A 5 -39.41 69.68 -47.82
N ALA A 6 -38.19 69.83 -47.29
CA ALA A 6 -36.99 69.05 -47.56
C ALA A 6 -37.09 67.54 -47.26
N VAL A 7 -36.30 66.80 -48.03
CA VAL A 7 -36.24 65.35 -48.15
C VAL A 7 -35.54 64.68 -46.96
N THR A 8 -36.09 63.52 -46.64
CA THR A 8 -35.88 62.57 -45.54
C THR A 8 -34.46 61.96 -45.47
N ILE A 9 -33.93 61.84 -44.23
CA ILE A 9 -32.74 61.06 -43.88
C ILE A 9 -33.14 59.59 -43.68
N LEU A 10 -32.49 58.67 -44.39
CA LEU A 10 -32.61 57.23 -44.22
C LEU A 10 -31.40 56.73 -43.40
N THR A 11 -31.61 56.35 -42.14
CA THR A 11 -30.61 55.65 -41.32
C THR A 11 -31.04 54.21 -41.11
N GLY A 12 -30.40 53.29 -41.83
CA GLY A 12 -30.54 51.85 -41.65
C GLY A 12 -29.75 51.37 -40.42
N ALA A 13 -30.41 50.63 -39.54
CA ALA A 13 -29.80 50.01 -38.37
C ALA A 13 -28.96 48.79 -38.78
N VAL A 14 -27.68 48.78 -38.39
CA VAL A 14 -26.78 47.63 -38.53
C VAL A 14 -26.94 46.75 -37.28
N ALA A 15 -27.52 45.55 -37.46
CA ALA A 15 -27.57 44.53 -36.42
C ALA A 15 -26.23 43.78 -36.35
N VAL A 16 -25.46 44.01 -35.29
CA VAL A 16 -24.23 43.26 -35.00
C VAL A 16 -24.63 41.93 -34.37
N MET A 17 -24.52 40.84 -35.14
CA MET A 17 -24.63 39.49 -34.58
C MET A 17 -23.38 39.20 -33.75
N THR A 18 -23.52 39.23 -32.43
CA THR A 18 -22.50 38.73 -31.52
C THR A 18 -22.44 37.20 -31.66
N LEU A 19 -21.37 36.72 -32.31
CA LEU A 19 -20.96 35.32 -32.24
C LEU A 19 -20.58 35.03 -30.79
N GLY A 20 -21.57 34.67 -29.98
CA GLY A 20 -21.35 34.10 -28.67
C GLY A 20 -20.53 32.84 -28.82
N CYS A 21 -19.35 32.81 -28.20
CA CYS A 21 -18.64 31.57 -27.94
C CYS A 21 -19.58 30.64 -27.19
N ALA A 22 -20.19 29.68 -27.90
CA ALA A 22 -20.82 28.54 -27.26
C ALA A 22 -19.70 27.79 -26.53
N GLN A 23 -19.53 28.09 -25.25
CA GLN A 23 -18.64 27.37 -24.37
C GLN A 23 -19.18 25.94 -24.33
N GLN A 24 -18.55 25.06 -25.09
CA GLN A 24 -18.84 23.63 -25.08
C GLN A 24 -18.83 23.20 -23.60
N PRO A 25 -19.90 22.57 -23.08
CA PRO A 25 -19.92 22.13 -21.69
C PRO A 25 -18.70 21.26 -21.47
N SER A 26 -17.74 21.74 -20.67
CA SER A 26 -16.64 20.88 -20.24
C SER A 26 -17.31 19.79 -19.41
N ALA A 27 -17.26 18.55 -19.90
CA ALA A 27 -17.70 17.41 -19.10
C ALA A 27 -16.97 17.49 -17.76
N THR A 28 -17.74 17.73 -16.69
CA THR A 28 -17.20 17.75 -15.33
C THR A 28 -16.50 16.43 -15.12
N ALA A 29 -15.17 16.44 -14.92
CA ALA A 29 -14.43 15.22 -14.69
C ALA A 29 -15.08 14.49 -13.51
N ALA A 30 -15.48 13.24 -13.73
CA ALA A 30 -16.04 12.41 -12.67
C ALA A 30 -15.02 12.38 -11.52
N GLY A 31 -15.44 12.80 -10.32
CA GLY A 31 -14.56 12.83 -9.15
C GLY A 31 -14.00 11.43 -8.86
N ILE A 32 -12.77 11.31 -8.38
CA ILE A 32 -12.18 10.02 -7.99
C ILE A 32 -12.39 9.83 -6.48
N GLN A 33 -12.85 8.64 -6.07
CA GLN A 33 -13.06 8.29 -4.67
C GLN A 33 -12.28 7.04 -4.25
N ASP A 34 -11.87 6.99 -2.98
CA ASP A 34 -11.25 5.81 -2.37
C ASP A 34 -12.32 4.91 -1.77
N LYS A 35 -12.51 3.73 -2.35
CA LYS A 35 -13.42 2.71 -1.83
C LYS A 35 -12.63 1.76 -0.93
N SER A 36 -13.05 1.69 0.33
CA SER A 36 -12.37 0.92 1.38
C SER A 36 -13.15 -0.35 1.72
N TYR A 37 -12.44 -1.47 1.84
CA TYR A 37 -12.97 -2.77 2.23
C TYR A 37 -12.42 -3.17 3.60
N THR A 38 -13.31 -3.65 4.47
CA THR A 38 -12.94 -4.16 5.79
C THR A 38 -12.24 -5.50 5.64
N VAL A 39 -11.08 -5.65 6.30
CA VAL A 39 -10.35 -6.91 6.41
C VAL A 39 -10.67 -7.56 7.76
N THR A 40 -11.07 -8.83 7.73
CA THR A 40 -11.38 -9.61 8.93
C THR A 40 -10.58 -10.92 8.92
N PRO A 41 -9.81 -11.23 10.00
CA PRO A 41 -9.63 -10.43 11.21
C PRO A 41 -8.84 -9.14 10.93
N ALA A 42 -9.02 -8.12 11.79
CA ALA A 42 -8.34 -6.82 11.65
C ALA A 42 -6.83 -6.89 11.97
N SER A 43 -6.41 -7.97 12.65
CA SER A 43 -5.01 -8.32 12.83
C SER A 43 -4.78 -9.82 12.74
N VAL A 44 -3.56 -10.21 12.41
CA VAL A 44 -3.14 -11.62 12.29
C VAL A 44 -1.78 -11.79 12.97
N SER A 45 -1.72 -12.67 13.97
CA SER A 45 -0.44 -13.06 14.57
C SER A 45 0.36 -13.99 13.65
N VAL A 46 1.68 -13.82 13.67
CA VAL A 46 2.65 -14.56 12.86
C VAL A 46 3.62 -15.25 13.81
N LYS A 47 3.90 -16.54 13.59
CA LYS A 47 4.95 -17.25 14.32
C LYS A 47 5.72 -18.13 13.35
N ALA A 48 7.03 -17.91 13.24
CA ALA A 48 7.94 -18.66 12.39
C ALA A 48 9.21 -18.99 13.18
N GLY A 49 9.25 -20.14 13.84
CA GLY A 49 10.38 -20.56 14.68
C GLY A 49 10.65 -19.58 15.82
N ILE A 50 11.82 -18.95 15.80
CA ILE A 50 12.29 -17.94 16.79
C ILE A 50 11.80 -16.51 16.50
N LEU A 51 10.97 -16.34 15.48
CA LEU A 51 10.38 -15.06 15.14
C LEU A 51 8.87 -15.08 15.42
N THR A 52 8.40 -14.07 16.12
CA THR A 52 6.97 -13.79 16.31
C THR A 52 6.63 -12.46 15.68
N GLY A 53 5.37 -12.24 15.35
CA GLY A 53 4.92 -10.98 14.82
C GLY A 53 3.42 -10.85 14.77
N GLU A 54 2.98 -9.71 14.26
CA GLU A 54 1.58 -9.40 14.02
C GLU A 54 1.48 -8.48 12.81
N VAL A 55 0.47 -8.71 11.96
CA VAL A 55 0.04 -7.74 10.96
C VAL A 55 -1.19 -7.04 11.53
N THR A 56 -1.15 -5.72 11.66
CA THR A 56 -2.24 -4.87 12.18
C THR A 56 -2.63 -3.81 11.15
N GLU A 57 -3.70 -3.07 11.46
CA GLU A 57 -4.16 -1.91 10.67
C GLU A 57 -4.43 -2.25 9.21
N MET A 58 -4.85 -3.50 8.96
CA MET A 58 -5.07 -3.99 7.61
C MET A 58 -6.25 -3.30 6.96
N LYS A 59 -6.03 -2.76 5.76
CA LYS A 59 -7.04 -2.09 4.97
C LYS A 59 -6.86 -2.46 3.51
N VAL A 60 -7.96 -2.72 2.81
CA VAL A 60 -7.95 -2.86 1.35
C VAL A 60 -8.62 -1.64 0.75
N THR A 61 -7.94 -0.96 -0.16
CA THR A 61 -8.47 0.24 -0.86
C THR A 61 -8.33 0.12 -2.36
N GLU A 62 -9.36 0.52 -3.08
CA GLU A 62 -9.34 0.72 -4.54
C GLU A 62 -9.76 2.17 -4.87
N ARG A 63 -9.25 2.73 -5.97
CA ARG A 63 -9.71 4.05 -6.45
C ARG A 63 -10.69 3.86 -7.58
N VAL A 64 -11.86 4.47 -7.48
CA VAL A 64 -12.91 4.38 -8.51
C VAL A 64 -13.40 5.76 -8.92
N GLU A 65 -13.87 5.88 -10.15
CA GLU A 65 -14.63 7.06 -10.59
C GLU A 65 -16.00 7.10 -9.92
N ASN A 66 -16.38 8.30 -9.48
CA ASN A 66 -17.66 8.57 -8.89
C ASN A 66 -18.77 8.44 -9.94
N GLY A 67 -19.79 7.64 -9.64
CA GLY A 67 -20.96 7.42 -10.49
C GLY A 67 -20.81 6.34 -11.58
N SER A 68 -19.61 5.92 -11.94
CA SER A 68 -19.38 4.84 -12.93
C SER A 68 -18.78 3.56 -12.35
N ASP A 69 -18.26 3.60 -11.12
CA ASP A 69 -17.50 2.53 -10.47
C ASP A 69 -16.30 2.02 -11.29
N ARG A 70 -15.88 2.78 -12.31
CA ARG A 70 -14.71 2.44 -13.12
C ARG A 70 -13.47 2.49 -12.24
N VAL A 71 -12.74 1.38 -12.17
CA VAL A 71 -11.50 1.28 -11.39
C VAL A 71 -10.42 2.15 -12.04
N VAL A 72 -9.97 3.15 -11.30
CA VAL A 72 -8.88 4.08 -11.67
C VAL A 72 -7.55 3.58 -11.13
N SER A 73 -7.54 2.97 -9.94
CA SER A 73 -6.37 2.30 -9.39
C SER A 73 -6.77 0.97 -8.76
N PRO A 74 -6.10 -0.14 -9.12
CA PRO A 74 -6.40 -1.45 -8.57
C PRO A 74 -6.32 -1.49 -7.04
N ALA A 75 -6.96 -2.51 -6.46
CA ALA A 75 -6.97 -2.69 -5.03
C ALA A 75 -5.57 -2.97 -4.48
N LYS A 76 -5.29 -2.40 -3.30
CA LYS A 76 -4.06 -2.62 -2.54
C LYS A 76 -4.40 -3.00 -1.11
N LEU A 77 -3.61 -3.91 -0.54
CA LEU A 77 -3.61 -4.19 0.89
C LEU A 77 -2.52 -3.35 1.54
N THR A 78 -2.94 -2.52 2.49
CA THR A 78 -2.05 -1.76 3.36
C THR A 78 -2.14 -2.27 4.80
N GLY A 79 -1.07 -2.11 5.57
CA GLY A 79 -1.06 -2.39 7.01
C GLY A 79 0.32 -2.24 7.62
N THR A 80 0.46 -2.73 8.84
CA THR A 80 1.70 -2.65 9.63
C THR A 80 2.11 -4.05 10.07
N LEU A 81 3.27 -4.52 9.63
CA LEU A 81 3.88 -5.77 10.10
C LEU A 81 4.88 -5.47 11.22
N LYS A 82 4.61 -5.97 12.41
CA LYS A 82 5.55 -5.97 13.53
C LYS A 82 6.17 -7.35 13.68
N LEU A 83 7.49 -7.42 13.80
CA LEU A 83 8.25 -8.66 13.99
C LEU A 83 9.13 -8.53 15.24
N LYS A 84 9.36 -9.65 15.92
CA LYS A 84 10.19 -9.77 17.11
C LYS A 84 11.01 -11.04 17.06
N ASN A 85 12.32 -10.93 17.31
CA ASN A 85 13.18 -12.07 17.56
C ASN A 85 13.05 -12.50 19.03
N THR A 86 12.49 -13.68 19.26
CA THR A 86 12.27 -14.24 20.60
C THR A 86 13.34 -15.25 21.02
N SER A 87 14.41 -15.41 20.23
CA SER A 87 15.56 -16.22 20.68
C SER A 87 16.31 -15.52 21.80
N ALA A 88 17.03 -16.30 22.60
CA ALA A 88 17.92 -15.78 23.65
C ALA A 88 19.34 -15.49 23.13
N ASN A 89 19.76 -16.17 22.06
CA ASN A 89 21.17 -16.26 21.66
C ASN A 89 21.36 -16.32 20.14
N GLN A 90 20.39 -15.89 19.34
CA GLN A 90 20.53 -15.87 17.89
C GLN A 90 20.15 -14.49 17.36
N THR A 91 20.92 -13.96 16.42
CA THR A 91 20.45 -12.85 15.59
C THR A 91 19.68 -13.41 14.40
N VAL A 92 18.74 -12.65 13.88
CA VAL A 92 17.94 -12.99 12.70
C VAL A 92 18.20 -11.96 11.62
N ARG A 93 18.45 -12.43 10.40
CA ARG A 93 18.42 -11.61 9.19
C ARG A 93 17.17 -11.91 8.38
N LEU A 94 16.26 -10.95 8.27
CA LEU A 94 15.09 -11.00 7.41
C LEU A 94 15.55 -10.98 5.94
N VAL A 95 14.99 -11.88 5.12
CA VAL A 95 15.38 -12.02 3.71
C VAL A 95 14.25 -11.55 2.81
N ALA A 96 13.07 -12.15 2.97
CA ALA A 96 11.93 -11.88 2.11
C ALA A 96 10.63 -12.15 2.87
N GLY A 97 9.58 -11.43 2.49
CA GLY A 97 8.23 -11.69 2.95
C GLY A 97 7.31 -11.71 1.73
N LYS A 98 6.28 -12.54 1.77
CA LYS A 98 5.29 -12.65 0.70
C LYS A 98 3.92 -12.79 1.29
N ILE A 99 2.97 -12.03 0.76
CA ILE A 99 1.57 -12.17 1.08
C ILE A 99 0.93 -13.12 0.06
N GLN A 100 0.17 -14.11 0.53
CA GLN A 100 -0.63 -14.97 -0.33
C GLN A 100 -2.10 -14.79 -0.01
N TYR A 101 -2.90 -14.64 -1.06
CA TYR A 101 -4.35 -14.60 -0.98
C TYR A 101 -4.88 -15.99 -1.28
N ILE A 102 -5.59 -16.58 -0.33
CA ILE A 102 -6.05 -17.98 -0.44
C ILE A 102 -7.56 -17.99 -0.59
N ASP A 103 -8.04 -18.76 -1.57
CA ASP A 103 -9.46 -18.89 -1.82
C ASP A 103 -10.16 -19.91 -0.89
N ALA A 104 -11.48 -20.00 -1.03
CA ALA A 104 -12.30 -20.95 -0.28
C ALA A 104 -11.85 -22.42 -0.45
N GLN A 105 -11.25 -22.76 -1.60
CA GLN A 105 -10.73 -24.09 -1.93
C GLN A 105 -9.31 -24.33 -1.38
N GLY A 106 -8.70 -23.32 -0.76
CA GLY A 106 -7.32 -23.39 -0.26
C GLY A 106 -6.27 -23.13 -1.34
N GLN A 107 -6.67 -22.65 -2.52
CA GLN A 107 -5.77 -22.37 -3.63
C GLN A 107 -5.33 -20.89 -3.63
N PRO A 108 -4.10 -20.58 -4.07
CA PRO A 108 -3.69 -19.20 -4.27
C PRO A 108 -4.55 -18.49 -5.32
N ILE A 109 -5.05 -17.30 -4.99
CA ILE A 109 -5.70 -16.38 -5.92
C ILE A 109 -4.60 -15.64 -6.67
N LYS A 110 -4.58 -15.80 -7.99
CA LYS A 110 -3.60 -15.13 -8.84
C LYS A 110 -3.91 -13.64 -8.95
N LEU A 111 -2.86 -12.82 -9.00
CA LEU A 111 -2.99 -11.44 -9.45
C LEU A 111 -3.28 -11.42 -10.95
N GLU A 112 -3.86 -10.30 -11.40
CA GLU A 112 -4.06 -10.02 -12.82
C GLU A 112 -2.70 -9.99 -13.55
N GLU A 113 -2.71 -10.23 -14.86
CA GLU A 113 -1.50 -10.22 -15.67
C GLU A 113 -0.76 -8.87 -15.52
N SER A 114 0.58 -8.92 -15.52
CA SER A 114 1.47 -7.74 -15.39
C SER A 114 1.55 -7.10 -14.00
N ARG A 115 0.89 -7.69 -12.99
CA ARG A 115 0.95 -7.20 -11.60
C ARG A 115 2.20 -7.74 -10.90
N THR A 116 2.81 -6.89 -10.06
CA THR A 116 3.97 -7.27 -9.26
C THR A 116 3.55 -8.23 -8.15
N GLU A 117 4.36 -9.25 -7.89
CA GLU A 117 4.16 -10.16 -6.77
C GLU A 117 4.05 -9.38 -5.44
N PRO A 118 3.13 -9.76 -4.54
CA PRO A 118 2.88 -9.03 -3.28
C PRO A 118 3.97 -9.34 -2.24
N ALA A 119 5.19 -8.90 -2.55
CA ALA A 119 6.39 -9.12 -1.76
C ALA A 119 6.69 -7.96 -0.81
N LEU A 120 7.04 -8.28 0.42
CA LEU A 120 7.55 -7.35 1.42
C LEU A 120 9.06 -7.19 1.24
N LYS A 121 9.52 -5.94 1.16
CA LYS A 121 10.93 -5.61 1.03
C LYS A 121 11.51 -5.27 2.40
N PHE A 122 12.57 -5.97 2.81
CA PHE A 122 13.33 -5.72 4.04
C PHE A 122 14.69 -5.05 3.75
N SER A 123 14.80 -4.32 2.64
CA SER A 123 16.08 -3.90 2.04
C SER A 123 16.71 -2.63 2.64
N THR A 124 16.21 -2.13 3.76
CA THR A 124 16.77 -0.93 4.38
C THR A 124 17.85 -1.33 5.37
N TYR A 125 19.08 -0.88 5.13
CA TYR A 125 20.25 -1.20 5.95
C TYR A 125 19.96 -0.90 7.43
N GLY A 126 19.93 -1.95 8.26
CA GLY A 126 19.68 -1.88 9.70
C GLY A 126 18.31 -2.40 10.16
N THR A 127 17.32 -2.61 9.28
CA THR A 127 16.01 -3.17 9.66
C THR A 127 15.85 -4.65 9.31
N GLU A 128 16.77 -5.19 8.52
CA GLU A 128 16.82 -6.62 8.21
C GLU A 128 17.38 -7.43 9.36
N ARG A 129 18.17 -6.84 10.26
CA ARG A 129 18.78 -7.52 11.40
C ARG A 129 17.93 -7.33 12.65
N LEU A 130 17.66 -8.43 13.35
CA LEU A 130 16.99 -8.48 14.64
C LEU A 130 17.83 -9.28 15.63
N ASP A 131 18.45 -8.62 16.59
CA ASP A 131 19.15 -9.30 17.69
C ASP A 131 18.15 -9.88 18.71
N PRO A 132 18.58 -10.78 19.62
CA PRO A 132 17.72 -11.32 20.67
C PRO A 132 16.89 -10.24 21.37
N GLY A 133 15.57 -10.40 21.37
CA GLY A 133 14.61 -9.48 21.99
C GLY A 133 14.25 -8.24 21.16
N GLN A 134 14.93 -7.95 20.05
CA GLN A 134 14.64 -6.79 19.22
C GLN A 134 13.36 -6.96 18.40
N GLU A 135 12.78 -5.81 18.05
CA GLU A 135 11.56 -5.69 17.26
C GLU A 135 11.82 -4.81 16.03
N ALA A 136 11.18 -5.14 14.91
CA ALA A 136 11.14 -4.32 13.71
C ALA A 136 9.70 -4.11 13.25
N THR A 137 9.45 -2.95 12.66
CA THR A 137 8.17 -2.59 12.07
C THR A 137 8.37 -2.32 10.60
N GLN A 138 7.53 -2.94 9.76
CA GLN A 138 7.56 -2.78 8.31
C GLN A 138 6.16 -2.40 7.81
N SER A 139 6.11 -1.42 6.92
CA SER A 139 4.86 -1.12 6.21
C SER A 139 4.53 -2.24 5.21
N VAL A 140 3.28 -2.65 5.22
CA VAL A 140 2.69 -3.49 4.17
C VAL A 140 2.00 -2.56 3.18
N ASP A 141 2.40 -2.60 1.91
CA ASP A 141 1.73 -1.97 0.77
C ASP A 141 1.96 -2.92 -0.42
N VAL A 142 0.97 -3.78 -0.66
CA VAL A 142 1.06 -4.84 -1.67
C VAL A 142 -0.19 -4.89 -2.52
N GLU A 143 -0.04 -5.39 -3.74
CA GLU A 143 -1.15 -5.53 -4.68
C GLU A 143 -2.17 -6.56 -4.20
N PHE A 144 -3.46 -6.23 -4.31
CA PHE A 144 -4.55 -7.10 -3.92
C PHE A 144 -5.33 -7.57 -5.17
N PRO A 145 -5.60 -8.88 -5.32
CA PRO A 145 -6.31 -9.40 -6.49
C PRO A 145 -7.78 -8.96 -6.48
N ALA A 146 -8.27 -8.43 -7.60
CA ALA A 146 -9.67 -8.00 -7.72
C ALA A 146 -10.64 -9.16 -7.51
N GLU A 147 -10.24 -10.39 -7.84
CA GLU A 147 -11.06 -11.57 -7.56
C GLU A 147 -11.34 -11.78 -6.07
N ALA A 148 -10.39 -11.41 -5.20
CA ALA A 148 -10.55 -11.56 -3.75
C ALA A 148 -11.58 -10.58 -3.16
N LEU A 149 -11.95 -9.51 -3.88
CA LEU A 149 -13.01 -8.59 -3.48
C LEU A 149 -14.42 -9.18 -3.67
N LYS A 150 -14.55 -10.24 -4.48
CA LYS A 150 -15.83 -10.92 -4.69
C LYS A 150 -16.26 -11.64 -3.41
N ALA A 151 -17.55 -11.55 -3.11
CA ALA A 151 -18.11 -12.14 -1.91
C ALA A 151 -17.72 -13.62 -1.75
N LYS A 152 -17.18 -13.98 -0.58
CA LYS A 152 -16.76 -15.35 -0.22
C LYS A 152 -15.62 -15.92 -1.06
N ARG A 153 -14.94 -15.12 -1.89
CA ARG A 153 -13.81 -15.62 -2.69
C ARG A 153 -12.54 -15.74 -1.84
N LEU A 154 -12.19 -14.69 -1.10
CA LEU A 154 -11.06 -14.72 -0.17
C LEU A 154 -11.44 -15.46 1.12
N LYS A 155 -10.63 -16.46 1.48
CA LYS A 155 -10.76 -17.21 2.73
C LYS A 155 -9.79 -16.71 3.78
N GLU A 156 -8.53 -16.53 3.39
CA GLU A 156 -7.47 -16.09 4.30
C GLU A 156 -6.34 -15.37 3.56
N ILE A 157 -5.61 -14.55 4.31
CA ILE A 157 -4.38 -13.91 3.89
C ILE A 157 -3.26 -14.59 4.66
N ARG A 158 -2.28 -15.17 3.95
CA ARG A 158 -1.11 -15.81 4.57
C ARG A 158 0.11 -14.92 4.39
N LEU A 159 0.90 -14.77 5.45
CA LEU A 159 2.25 -14.22 5.37
C LEU A 159 3.25 -15.38 5.36
N GLU A 160 4.03 -15.47 4.29
CA GLU A 160 5.23 -16.28 4.23
C GLU A 160 6.43 -15.40 4.52
N LEU A 161 7.29 -15.84 5.43
CA LEU A 161 8.48 -15.10 5.83
C LEU A 161 9.71 -15.99 5.76
N ALA A 162 10.73 -15.52 5.05
CA ALA A 162 12.05 -16.15 4.97
C ALA A 162 13.05 -15.33 5.77
N TYR A 163 13.81 -16.03 6.64
CA TYR A 163 14.85 -15.43 7.45
C TYR A 163 16.03 -16.39 7.65
N ILE A 164 17.19 -15.83 7.96
CA ILE A 164 18.42 -16.56 8.26
C ILE A 164 18.77 -16.33 9.74
N PRO A 165 18.68 -17.35 10.60
CA PRO A 165 19.18 -17.24 11.96
C PRO A 165 20.70 -17.40 11.99
N SER A 166 21.38 -16.69 12.89
CA SER A 166 22.81 -16.86 13.16
C SER A 166 23.04 -16.94 14.67
N PRO A 167 23.58 -18.07 15.19
CA PRO A 167 23.80 -18.22 16.62
C PRO A 167 24.93 -17.32 17.11
N TYR A 168 24.79 -16.80 18.31
CA TYR A 168 25.87 -16.18 19.05
C TYR A 168 26.74 -17.23 19.69
N ARG A 169 28.04 -16.98 19.69
CA ARG A 169 29.03 -17.77 20.41
C ARG A 169 29.53 -16.93 21.57
N GLU A 170 29.29 -17.41 22.77
CA GLU A 170 29.89 -16.84 23.98
C GLU A 170 31.31 -17.37 24.11
N GLU A 171 32.26 -16.47 24.38
CA GLU A 171 33.66 -16.81 24.63
C GLU A 171 34.05 -16.21 25.98
N THR A 172 34.70 -17.01 26.81
CA THR A 172 35.22 -16.57 28.11
C THR A 172 36.74 -16.50 28.04
N VAL A 173 37.31 -15.34 28.37
CA VAL A 173 38.76 -15.14 28.45
C VAL A 173 39.16 -15.03 29.91
N ASN A 174 40.04 -15.92 30.36
CA ASN A 174 40.68 -15.85 31.67
C ASN A 174 42.12 -15.40 31.49
N PHE A 175 42.59 -14.47 32.32
CA PHE A 175 43.98 -14.07 32.35
C PHE A 175 44.53 -14.20 33.77
N THR A 176 45.74 -14.75 33.89
CA THR A 176 46.43 -14.95 35.17
C THR A 176 47.21 -13.70 35.53
N VAL A 177 47.07 -13.24 36.78
CA VAL A 177 47.87 -12.13 37.33
C VAL A 177 48.61 -12.59 38.58
N SER A 178 49.81 -12.06 38.80
CA SER A 178 50.62 -12.28 40.01
C SER A 178 51.15 -10.95 40.54
N ILE A 179 51.16 -10.77 41.87
CA ILE A 179 51.73 -9.60 42.53
C ILE A 179 53.12 -9.98 43.06
N SER A 180 54.17 -9.32 42.59
CA SER A 180 55.49 -9.38 43.23
C SER A 180 55.57 -8.29 44.30
N GLY A 181 55.80 -8.68 45.56
CA GLY A 181 55.96 -7.74 46.67
C GLY A 181 57.10 -6.74 46.43
N GLY A 182 56.84 -5.45 46.64
CA GLY A 182 57.86 -4.40 46.60
C GLY A 182 58.94 -4.66 47.64
N LYS A 183 60.20 -4.55 47.21
CA LYS A 183 61.36 -4.49 48.13
C LYS A 183 61.38 -3.16 48.87
#